data_AF-A0A7S1Z4I6-F1
#
_entry.id   AF-A0A7S1Z4I6-F1
#
_cell.length_a   1.000
_cell.length_b   1.000
_cell.length_c   1.000
_cell.angle_alpha   90.00
_cell.angle_beta   90.00
_cell.angle_gamma   90.00
#
_symmetry.space_group_name_H-M   'P 1'
#
loop_
_entity.id
_entity.type
_entity.pdbx_description
1 polymer ?
#
loop_
_entity_poly.entity_id
_entity_poly.type
_entity_poly.pdbx_seq_one_letter_code
_entity_poly.pdbx_strand_id
1 'polypeptide(L)'
;RHPLSAFPSYYNYLYEMENKLENHSTRAPLEAWISWRDANFDKEIENWRRFVEYWMDNYSPINRLVVSYEKITDDIMGAVEATRIAEFLSRSKGVVTCPPELIACVWHKVVKYKENSSSNNEGRRLQEIPEIPAPPTKEELAKYGIDPSQFALSDPTNPNSHRSGPTYTPPYTKQQLKDLLSTLTALLERYREEKSLAPILVGYIDAVEKRGES
;
A
#
# COMPACT_ATOMS: atom_id res chain seq x y z
N ARG A 1 -0.74 -4.12 2.98
CA ARG A 1 -0.55 -2.74 3.47
C ARG A 1 0.22 -2.81 4.78
N HIS A 2 1.18 -1.91 4.96
CA HIS A 2 2.07 -1.88 6.11
C HIS A 2 1.30 -1.60 7.42
N PRO A 3 1.56 -2.34 8.52
CA PRO A 3 0.91 -2.10 9.82
C PRO A 3 0.98 -0.65 10.34
N LEU A 4 2.16 -0.02 10.30
CA LEU A 4 2.36 1.42 10.64
C LEU A 4 1.41 2.39 9.90
N SER A 5 0.89 2.01 8.72
CA SER A 5 -0.10 2.79 7.98
C SER A 5 -1.52 2.23 8.10
N ALA A 6 -1.66 0.91 8.26
CA ALA A 6 -2.94 0.23 8.32
C ALA A 6 -3.69 0.53 9.62
N PHE A 7 -3.02 0.47 10.77
CA PHE A 7 -3.65 0.72 12.07
C PHE A 7 -4.20 2.13 12.23
N PRO A 8 -3.44 3.22 11.94
CA PRO A 8 -4.01 4.56 12.00
C PRO A 8 -5.11 4.76 10.96
N SER A 9 -5.00 4.15 9.78
CA SER A 9 -6.06 4.20 8.78
C SER A 9 -7.35 3.51 9.25
N TYR A 10 -7.24 2.38 9.95
CA TYR A 10 -8.37 1.67 10.53
C TYR A 10 -8.98 2.47 11.68
N TYR A 11 -8.17 3.03 12.57
CA TYR A 11 -8.68 3.87 13.64
C TYR A 11 -9.39 5.12 13.12
N ASN A 12 -8.87 5.76 12.07
CA ASN A 12 -9.56 6.90 11.45
C ASN A 12 -10.97 6.50 10.95
N TYR A 13 -11.15 5.28 10.44
CA TYR A 13 -12.48 4.77 10.08
C TYR A 13 -13.38 4.56 11.31
N LEU A 14 -12.87 3.96 12.39
CA LEU A 14 -13.62 3.80 13.64
C LEU A 14 -14.05 5.15 14.21
N TYR A 15 -13.12 6.11 14.25
CA TYR A 15 -13.39 7.47 14.72
C TYR A 15 -14.50 8.15 13.91
N GLU A 16 -14.48 8.02 12.58
CA GLU A 16 -15.56 8.55 11.73
C GLU A 16 -16.91 7.90 12.04
N MET A 17 -16.95 6.58 12.18
CA MET A 17 -18.17 5.84 12.49
C MET A 17 -18.75 6.23 13.86
N GLU A 18 -17.90 6.33 14.88
CA GLU A 18 -18.29 6.69 16.25
C GLU A 18 -18.81 8.13 16.33
N ASN A 19 -18.23 9.04 15.55
CA ASN A 19 -18.60 10.46 15.53
C ASN A 19 -19.61 10.80 14.42
N LYS A 20 -20.14 9.80 13.70
CA LYS A 20 -21.11 9.97 12.60
C LYS A 20 -20.62 10.93 11.50
N LEU A 21 -19.32 10.87 11.21
CA LEU A 21 -18.68 11.65 10.15
C LEU A 21 -18.78 10.92 8.82
N GLU A 22 -18.64 11.67 7.73
CA GLU A 22 -18.57 11.08 6.39
C GLU A 22 -17.36 10.15 6.27
N ASN A 23 -17.52 9.04 5.53
CA ASN A 23 -16.45 8.07 5.34
C ASN A 23 -15.28 8.67 4.55
N HIS A 24 -14.06 8.48 5.04
CA HIS A 24 -12.83 9.06 4.46
C HIS A 24 -12.79 10.60 4.45
N SER A 25 -13.49 11.25 5.36
CA SER A 25 -13.53 12.72 5.51
C SER A 25 -12.54 13.27 6.54
N THR A 26 -12.23 12.54 7.61
CA THR A 26 -11.63 13.11 8.81
C THR A 26 -10.51 12.22 9.37
N ARG A 27 -9.39 12.84 9.75
CA ARG A 27 -8.34 12.22 10.57
C ARG A 27 -8.72 12.37 12.05
N ALA A 28 -8.59 11.28 12.79
CA ALA A 28 -8.77 11.31 14.23
C ALA A 28 -7.73 12.24 14.87
N PRO A 29 -8.06 12.93 15.98
CA PRO A 29 -7.09 13.70 16.75
C PRO A 29 -5.95 12.81 17.27
N LEU A 30 -4.75 13.37 17.42
CA LEU A 30 -3.56 12.66 17.89
C LEU A 30 -3.79 11.96 19.24
N GLU A 31 -4.40 12.64 20.21
CA GLU A 31 -4.66 12.09 21.54
C GLU A 31 -5.62 10.90 21.49
N ALA A 32 -6.63 10.97 20.62
CA ALA A 32 -7.58 9.89 20.41
C ALA A 32 -6.88 8.67 19.81
N TRP A 33 -5.99 8.89 18.84
CA TRP A 33 -5.15 7.85 18.26
C TRP A 33 -4.22 7.20 19.30
N ILE A 34 -3.53 7.99 20.11
CA ILE A 34 -2.61 7.48 21.14
C ILE A 34 -3.38 6.60 22.13
N SER A 35 -4.52 7.09 22.64
CA SER A 35 -5.35 6.36 23.59
C SER A 35 -5.86 5.03 23.01
N TRP A 36 -6.36 5.05 21.78
CA TRP A 36 -6.83 3.83 21.12
C TRP A 36 -5.70 2.86 20.82
N ARG A 37 -4.57 3.34 20.28
CA ARG A 37 -3.39 2.53 19.97
C ARG A 37 -2.92 1.80 21.21
N ASP A 38 -2.76 2.49 22.33
CA ASP A 38 -2.23 1.88 23.55
C ASP A 38 -3.17 0.83 24.14
N ALA A 39 -4.49 0.99 23.96
CA ALA A 39 -5.48 0.02 24.41
C ALA A 39 -5.66 -1.18 23.46
N ASN A 40 -5.31 -1.06 22.18
CA ASN A 40 -5.67 -2.05 21.16
C ASN A 40 -4.48 -2.65 20.41
N PHE A 41 -3.27 -2.10 20.53
CA PHE A 41 -2.13 -2.46 19.69
C PHE A 41 -1.87 -3.97 19.63
N ASP A 42 -1.78 -4.65 20.78
CA ASP A 42 -1.49 -6.09 20.86
C ASP A 42 -2.52 -6.94 20.11
N LYS A 43 -3.79 -6.56 20.24
CA LYS A 43 -4.89 -7.22 19.53
C LYS A 43 -4.80 -6.97 18.02
N GLU A 44 -4.51 -5.74 17.61
CA GLU A 44 -4.50 -5.36 16.20
C GLU A 44 -3.29 -5.90 15.44
N ILE A 45 -2.11 -5.99 16.08
CA ILE A 45 -0.94 -6.65 15.48
C ILE A 45 -1.16 -8.15 15.32
N GLU A 46 -1.80 -8.78 16.29
CA GLU A 46 -2.15 -10.20 16.22
C GLU A 46 -3.22 -10.46 15.15
N ASN A 47 -4.24 -9.60 15.05
CA ASN A 47 -5.25 -9.68 13.98
C ASN A 47 -4.61 -9.52 12.59
N TRP A 48 -3.69 -8.58 12.44
CA TRP A 48 -2.97 -8.36 11.18
C TRP A 48 -2.11 -9.57 10.81
N ARG A 49 -1.39 -10.15 11.77
CA ARG A 49 -0.61 -11.38 11.58
C ARG A 49 -1.51 -12.52 11.09
N ARG A 50 -2.61 -12.79 11.81
CA ARG A 50 -3.57 -13.84 11.45
C ARG A 50 -4.18 -13.64 10.08
N PHE A 51 -4.45 -12.39 9.69
CA PHE A 51 -4.95 -12.07 8.35
C PHE A 51 -3.94 -12.50 7.28
N VAL A 52 -2.66 -12.17 7.44
CA VAL A 52 -1.61 -12.60 6.50
C VAL A 52 -1.54 -14.12 6.47
N GLU A 53 -1.42 -14.77 7.63
CA GLU A 53 -1.29 -16.22 7.71
C GLU A 53 -2.48 -16.96 7.07
N TYR A 54 -3.71 -16.50 7.32
CA TYR A 54 -4.90 -17.09 6.75
C TYR A 54 -4.83 -17.16 5.22
N TRP A 55 -4.55 -16.03 4.55
CA TRP A 55 -4.44 -16.01 3.08
C TRP A 55 -3.22 -16.77 2.58
N MET A 56 -2.14 -16.78 3.35
CA MET A 56 -0.91 -17.46 2.96
C MET A 56 -1.02 -18.99 3.07
N ASP A 57 -1.75 -19.49 4.06
CA ASP A 57 -1.87 -20.91 4.36
C ASP A 57 -3.01 -21.59 3.58
N ASN A 58 -4.09 -20.85 3.27
CA ASN A 58 -5.31 -21.46 2.71
C ASN A 58 -5.39 -21.43 1.18
N TYR A 59 -4.49 -20.73 0.51
CA TYR A 59 -4.53 -20.57 -0.95
C TYR A 59 -3.18 -20.91 -1.56
N SER A 60 -3.18 -21.73 -2.61
CA SER A 60 -1.95 -22.02 -3.35
C SER A 60 -1.42 -20.76 -4.05
N PRO A 61 -0.08 -20.58 -4.16
CA PRO A 61 0.52 -19.45 -4.89
C PRO A 61 0.03 -19.27 -6.34
N ILE A 62 -0.44 -20.34 -7.01
CA ILE A 62 -1.00 -20.23 -8.36
C ILE A 62 -2.38 -19.57 -8.39
N ASN A 63 -3.14 -19.73 -7.31
CA ASN A 63 -4.51 -19.23 -7.13
C ASN A 63 -4.56 -17.99 -6.22
N ARG A 64 -3.40 -17.38 -5.93
CA ARG A 64 -3.27 -16.22 -5.07
C ARG A 64 -2.35 -15.20 -5.70
N LEU A 65 -2.79 -13.94 -5.74
CA LEU A 65 -1.94 -12.80 -6.07
C LEU A 65 -1.76 -11.95 -4.81
N VAL A 66 -0.51 -11.74 -4.40
CA VAL A 66 -0.16 -10.78 -3.34
C VAL A 66 0.23 -9.45 -3.98
N VAL A 67 -0.51 -8.40 -3.59
CA VAL A 67 -0.28 -7.01 -4.01
C VAL A 67 -0.17 -6.16 -2.75
N SER A 68 0.87 -5.34 -2.65
CA SER A 68 0.97 -4.36 -1.56
C SER A 68 0.23 -3.08 -1.93
N TYR A 69 -0.36 -2.43 -0.93
CA TYR A 69 -1.04 -1.15 -1.13
C TYR A 69 -0.05 -0.10 -1.64
N GLU A 70 1.14 -0.12 -1.04
CA GLU A 70 2.22 0.83 -1.31
C GLU A 70 2.61 0.81 -2.79
N LYS A 71 2.72 -0.38 -3.40
CA LYS A 71 3.07 -0.51 -4.81
C LYS A 71 1.90 -0.16 -5.75
N ILE A 72 0.67 -0.59 -5.46
CA ILE A 72 -0.46 -0.31 -6.36
C ILE A 72 -0.85 1.17 -6.38
N THR A 73 -0.47 1.95 -5.37
CA THR A 73 -0.69 3.41 -5.34
C THR A 73 0.51 4.25 -5.79
N ASP A 74 1.65 3.61 -6.01
CA ASP A 74 2.88 4.27 -6.43
C ASP A 74 2.79 4.79 -7.87
N ASP A 75 3.42 5.94 -8.15
CA ASP A 75 3.37 6.59 -9.47
C ASP A 75 4.12 5.83 -10.55
N ILE A 76 5.13 5.06 -10.16
CA ILE A 76 5.99 4.32 -11.09
C ILE A 76 5.51 2.87 -11.18
N MET A 77 5.28 2.23 -10.04
CA MET A 77 4.95 0.81 -9.94
C MET A 77 3.46 0.50 -10.03
N GLY A 78 2.58 1.49 -9.84
CA GLY A 78 1.14 1.24 -9.75
C GLY A 78 0.55 0.64 -11.03
N ALA A 79 0.91 1.18 -12.19
CA ALA A 79 0.50 0.61 -13.48
C ALA A 79 1.03 -0.81 -13.69
N VAL A 80 2.26 -1.10 -13.24
CA VAL A 80 2.86 -2.44 -13.31
C VAL A 80 2.10 -3.43 -12.44
N GLU A 81 1.74 -3.05 -11.21
CA GLU A 81 0.92 -3.88 -10.32
C GLU A 81 -0.50 -4.08 -10.90
N ALA A 82 -1.08 -3.06 -11.54
CA ALA A 82 -2.37 -3.19 -12.21
C ALA A 82 -2.31 -4.20 -13.37
N THR A 83 -1.22 -4.24 -14.12
CA THR A 83 -0.99 -5.26 -15.15
C THR A 83 -0.94 -6.66 -14.54
N ARG A 84 -0.21 -6.84 -13.43
CA ARG A 84 -0.17 -8.14 -12.72
C ARG A 84 -1.56 -8.59 -12.26
N ILE A 85 -2.41 -7.66 -11.81
CA ILE A 85 -3.81 -7.94 -11.46
C ILE A 85 -4.60 -8.40 -12.68
N ALA A 86 -4.51 -7.68 -13.81
CA ALA A 86 -5.19 -8.07 -15.04
C ALA A 86 -4.75 -9.45 -15.54
N GLU A 87 -3.45 -9.72 -15.58
CA GLU A 87 -2.90 -11.03 -15.98
C GLU A 87 -3.30 -12.18 -15.05
N PHE A 88 -3.49 -11.90 -13.75
CA PHE A 88 -3.97 -12.90 -12.82
C PHE A 88 -5.45 -13.21 -13.05
N LEU A 89 -6.27 -12.17 -13.23
CA LEU A 89 -7.71 -12.28 -13.44
C LEU A 89 -8.07 -12.94 -14.79
N SER A 90 -7.30 -12.67 -15.85
CA SER A 90 -7.52 -13.23 -17.19
C SER A 90 -7.39 -14.76 -17.27
N ARG A 91 -6.81 -15.39 -16.25
CA ARG A 91 -6.75 -16.86 -16.12
C ARG A 91 -8.12 -17.48 -15.82
N SER A 92 -9.07 -16.68 -15.35
CA SER A 92 -10.39 -17.14 -14.94
C SER A 92 -11.35 -17.18 -16.13
N LYS A 93 -12.04 -18.32 -16.31
CA LYS A 93 -13.02 -18.49 -17.38
C LYS A 93 -14.14 -17.45 -17.27
N GLY A 94 -14.38 -16.72 -18.36
CA GLY A 94 -15.44 -15.71 -18.43
C GLY A 94 -15.04 -14.32 -17.95
N VAL A 95 -13.80 -14.12 -17.48
CA VAL A 95 -13.28 -12.80 -17.13
C VAL A 95 -12.59 -12.20 -18.35
N VAL A 96 -13.06 -11.03 -18.79
CA VAL A 96 -12.42 -10.22 -19.83
C VAL A 96 -11.71 -9.06 -19.16
N THR A 97 -10.40 -8.94 -19.41
CA THR A 97 -9.57 -7.88 -18.85
C THR A 97 -9.28 -6.80 -19.87
N CYS A 98 -8.88 -5.62 -19.39
CA CYS A 98 -8.47 -4.49 -20.22
C CYS A 98 -7.26 -4.88 -21.11
N PRO A 99 -7.19 -4.43 -22.37
CA PRO A 99 -5.98 -4.57 -23.19
C PRO A 99 -4.75 -3.99 -22.49
N PRO A 100 -3.57 -4.64 -22.55
CA PRO A 100 -2.37 -4.21 -21.84
C PRO A 100 -2.01 -2.72 -22.01
N GLU A 101 -2.18 -2.20 -23.22
CA GLU A 101 -1.89 -0.81 -23.61
C GLU A 101 -2.82 0.22 -22.93
N LEU A 102 -3.98 -0.20 -22.44
CA LEU A 102 -4.95 0.67 -21.76
C LEU A 102 -4.84 0.59 -20.22
N ILE A 103 -4.12 -0.39 -19.67
CA ILE A 103 -4.07 -0.64 -18.22
C ILE A 103 -3.51 0.57 -17.48
N ALA A 104 -2.41 1.16 -17.95
CA ALA A 104 -1.80 2.32 -17.31
C ALA A 104 -2.76 3.52 -17.24
N CYS A 105 -3.49 3.78 -18.33
CA CYS A 105 -4.50 4.84 -18.39
C CYS A 105 -5.66 4.59 -17.42
N VAL A 106 -6.18 3.35 -17.39
CA VAL A 106 -7.26 2.97 -16.45
C VAL A 106 -6.79 3.08 -15.01
N TRP A 107 -5.61 2.57 -14.69
CA TRP A 107 -5.01 2.69 -13.37
C TRP A 107 -4.91 4.15 -12.93
N HIS A 108 -4.34 5.00 -13.78
CA HIS A 108 -4.18 6.43 -13.47
C HIS A 108 -5.55 7.08 -13.24
N LYS A 109 -6.53 6.84 -14.11
CA LYS A 109 -7.90 7.38 -13.94
C LYS A 109 -8.58 6.93 -12.66
N VAL A 110 -8.35 5.70 -12.20
CA VAL A 110 -9.01 5.14 -11.01
C VAL A 110 -8.28 5.51 -9.73
N VAL A 111 -6.96 5.36 -9.71
CA VAL A 111 -6.13 5.55 -8.51
C VAL A 111 -5.78 7.01 -8.30
N LYS A 112 -5.62 7.79 -9.38
CA LYS A 112 -5.25 9.22 -9.36
C LYS A 112 -6.41 10.15 -9.73
N TYR A 113 -7.66 9.68 -9.60
CA TYR A 113 -8.86 10.41 -10.04
C TYR A 113 -8.99 11.83 -9.50
N LYS A 114 -8.42 12.14 -8.32
CA LYS A 114 -8.46 13.47 -7.70
C LYS A 114 -7.37 14.44 -8.17
N GLU A 115 -6.28 13.96 -8.77
CA GLU A 115 -5.28 14.85 -9.37
C GLU A 115 -5.88 15.61 -10.56
N ASN A 116 -6.78 14.95 -11.29
CA ASN A 116 -7.53 15.54 -12.40
C ASN A 116 -8.66 16.50 -11.96
N SER A 117 -9.05 16.50 -10.68
CA SER A 117 -10.07 17.43 -10.17
C SER A 117 -9.52 18.79 -9.74
N SER A 118 -8.21 18.90 -9.54
CA SER A 118 -7.54 20.15 -9.13
C SER A 118 -7.04 21.00 -10.30
N SER A 119 -7.16 20.50 -11.54
CA SER A 119 -6.62 21.11 -12.76
C SER A 119 -7.66 21.75 -13.69
N ASN A 120 -8.92 21.92 -13.24
CA ASN A 120 -9.95 22.64 -14.02
C ASN A 120 -9.98 24.15 -13.76
N ASN A 121 -8.81 24.79 -13.84
CA ASN A 121 -8.68 26.20 -14.21
C ASN A 121 -7.44 26.35 -15.08
N GLU A 122 -7.59 26.07 -16.37
CA GLU A 122 -7.05 26.80 -17.52
C GLU A 122 -6.98 25.87 -18.74
N GLY A 123 -7.59 26.32 -19.84
CA GLY A 123 -7.73 25.52 -21.05
C GLY A 123 -6.39 25.13 -21.67
N ARG A 124 -6.25 23.85 -22.02
CA ARG A 124 -5.27 23.40 -23.02
C ARG A 124 -5.89 22.38 -23.97
N ARG A 125 -6.06 22.89 -25.19
CA ARG A 125 -5.94 22.24 -26.50
C ARG A 125 -5.38 20.81 -26.43
N LEU A 126 -6.13 19.85 -26.98
CA LEU A 126 -5.63 18.53 -27.35
C LEU A 126 -4.39 18.72 -28.23
N GLN A 127 -3.23 18.35 -27.70
CA GLN A 127 -2.04 18.07 -28.49
C GLN A 127 -1.63 16.62 -28.24
N GLU A 128 -1.40 15.97 -29.36
CA GLU A 128 -0.93 14.62 -29.66
C GLU A 128 -0.34 13.80 -28.50
N ILE A 129 -0.84 12.57 -28.40
CA ILE A 129 -0.35 11.50 -27.51
C ILE A 129 1.11 11.20 -27.91
N PRO A 130 2.10 11.33 -27.01
CA PRO A 130 3.44 10.81 -27.27
C PRO A 130 3.39 9.28 -27.25
N GLU A 131 4.10 8.65 -28.19
CA GLU A 131 4.24 7.19 -28.29
C GLU A 131 4.63 6.57 -26.94
N ILE A 132 3.91 5.51 -26.55
CA ILE A 132 4.18 4.71 -25.36
C ILE A 132 5.52 3.98 -25.58
N PRO A 133 6.55 4.16 -24.72
CA PRO A 133 7.79 3.41 -24.85
C PRO A 133 7.55 1.92 -24.53
N ALA A 134 8.21 1.04 -25.27
CA ALA A 134 8.16 -0.40 -25.07
C ALA A 134 8.62 -0.79 -23.65
N PRO A 135 8.09 -1.88 -23.07
CA PRO A 135 8.45 -2.32 -21.73
C PRO A 135 9.94 -2.66 -21.61
N PRO A 136 10.62 -2.27 -20.52
CA PRO A 136 12.04 -2.51 -20.34
C PRO A 136 12.34 -4.00 -20.12
N THR A 137 13.43 -4.44 -20.73
CA THR A 137 13.98 -5.80 -20.66
C THR A 137 14.60 -6.11 -19.29
N LYS A 138 14.82 -7.38 -19.00
CA LYS A 138 15.37 -7.83 -17.70
C LYS A 138 16.79 -7.31 -17.44
N GLU A 139 17.60 -7.12 -18.48
CA GLU A 139 18.91 -6.47 -18.36
C GLU A 139 18.80 -4.95 -18.09
N GLU A 140 17.74 -4.29 -18.55
CA GLU A 140 17.48 -2.89 -18.22
C GLU A 140 17.08 -2.73 -16.74
N LEU A 141 16.25 -3.63 -16.20
CA LEU A 141 15.86 -3.62 -14.79
C LEU A 141 17.03 -3.78 -13.80
N ALA A 142 18.10 -4.49 -14.18
CA ALA A 142 19.30 -4.60 -13.34
C ALA A 142 20.21 -3.35 -13.43
N LYS A 143 20.16 -2.62 -14.55
CA LYS A 143 20.89 -1.36 -14.79
C LYS A 143 20.32 -0.18 -14.01
N TYR A 144 19.07 -0.26 -13.58
CA TYR A 144 18.42 0.73 -12.71
C TYR A 144 18.66 0.53 -11.21
N GLY A 145 19.52 -0.45 -10.83
CA GLY A 145 19.98 -0.63 -9.46
C GLY A 145 18.85 -0.64 -8.45
N ILE A 146 17.82 -1.47 -8.67
CA ILE A 146 16.62 -1.55 -7.82
C ILE A 146 17.07 -1.82 -6.38
N ASP A 147 17.07 -0.72 -5.65
CA ASP A 147 17.53 -0.53 -4.29
C ASP A 147 16.37 -0.85 -3.35
N PRO A 148 16.57 -1.62 -2.27
CA PRO A 148 15.58 -1.79 -1.21
C PRO A 148 14.95 -0.48 -0.70
N SER A 149 15.62 0.67 -0.86
CA SER A 149 15.06 2.00 -0.59
C SER A 149 13.86 2.39 -1.47
N GLN A 150 13.64 1.75 -2.63
CA GLN A 150 12.43 1.92 -3.44
C GLN A 150 11.19 1.25 -2.84
N PHE A 151 11.37 0.46 -1.77
CA PHE A 151 10.28 0.00 -0.90
C PHE A 151 10.03 0.94 0.28
N ALA A 152 10.74 2.08 0.35
CA ALA A 152 10.45 3.10 1.36
C ALA A 152 8.97 3.46 1.27
N LEU A 153 8.29 3.31 2.40
CA LEU A 153 6.94 3.81 2.58
C LEU A 153 6.89 5.25 2.09
N SER A 154 6.05 5.53 1.10
CA SER A 154 5.47 6.85 0.99
C SER A 154 4.85 7.16 2.35
N ASP A 155 5.28 8.29 2.91
CA ASP A 155 4.95 8.88 4.21
C ASP A 155 3.78 8.18 4.97
N PRO A 156 3.96 7.77 6.24
CA PRO A 156 2.89 7.18 7.05
C PRO A 156 1.67 8.12 7.20
N THR A 157 1.81 9.40 6.90
CA THR A 157 0.71 10.21 6.38
C THR A 157 0.65 10.02 4.87
N ASN A 158 -0.16 9.08 4.38
CA ASN A 158 -0.35 8.94 2.93
C ASN A 158 -0.60 10.35 2.35
N PRO A 159 0.29 10.90 1.51
CA PRO A 159 0.15 12.26 1.00
C PRO A 159 -1.12 12.41 0.16
N ASN A 160 -1.72 11.29 -0.25
CA ASN A 160 -3.00 11.20 -0.94
C ASN A 160 -4.20 10.96 0.00
N SER A 161 -4.01 11.01 1.31
CA SER A 161 -5.13 11.00 2.25
C SER A 161 -5.85 12.35 2.18
N HIS A 162 -7.00 12.35 1.52
CA HIS A 162 -7.87 13.52 1.40
C HIS A 162 -8.70 13.81 2.66
N ARG A 163 -8.44 13.09 3.75
CA ARG A 163 -9.06 13.39 5.04
C ARG A 163 -8.64 14.79 5.49
N SER A 164 -9.55 15.52 6.10
CA SER A 164 -9.28 16.79 6.80
C SER A 164 -8.78 16.52 8.23
N GLY A 165 -8.32 17.54 8.94
CA GLY A 165 -7.86 17.43 10.33
C GLY A 165 -6.34 17.40 10.49
N PRO A 166 -5.86 17.31 11.75
CA PRO A 166 -4.45 17.48 12.07
C PRO A 166 -3.58 16.44 11.37
N THR A 167 -2.54 16.90 10.69
CA THR A 167 -1.50 16.06 10.10
C THR A 167 -0.46 15.76 11.16
N TYR A 168 -0.31 14.48 11.51
CA TYR A 168 0.75 14.01 12.38
C TYR A 168 1.24 12.67 11.87
N THR A 169 2.53 12.42 12.07
CA THR A 169 3.10 11.10 11.84
C THR A 169 2.69 10.21 13.03
N PRO A 170 1.91 9.13 12.83
CA PRO A 170 1.42 8.31 13.93
C PRO A 170 2.58 7.86 14.83
N PRO A 171 2.61 8.29 16.11
CA PRO A 171 3.65 7.84 17.01
C PRO A 171 3.41 6.38 17.37
N TYR A 172 4.49 5.68 17.72
CA TYR A 172 4.49 4.34 18.30
C TYR A 172 5.53 4.32 19.43
N THR A 173 5.31 3.53 20.47
CA THR A 173 6.30 3.34 21.53
C THR A 173 7.44 2.44 21.03
N LYS A 174 8.60 2.50 21.69
CA LYS A 174 9.73 1.60 21.38
C LYS A 174 9.34 0.13 21.48
N GLN A 175 8.53 -0.21 22.47
CA GLN A 175 8.03 -1.57 22.66
C GLN A 175 7.12 -1.99 21.49
N GLN A 176 6.18 -1.13 21.09
CA GLN A 176 5.30 -1.40 19.94
C GLN A 176 6.08 -1.59 18.63
N LEU A 177 7.13 -0.78 18.39
CA LEU A 177 8.00 -0.97 17.21
C LEU A 177 8.76 -2.31 17.26
N LYS A 178 9.24 -2.72 18.44
CA LYS A 178 9.87 -4.02 18.64
C LYS A 178 8.91 -5.18 18.39
N ASP A 179 7.67 -5.08 18.83
CA ASP A 179 6.64 -6.11 18.64
C ASP A 179 6.21 -6.22 17.16
N LEU A 180 6.14 -5.07 16.47
CA LEU A 180 5.97 -5.01 15.02
C LEU A 180 7.11 -5.73 14.29
N LEU A 181 8.35 -5.38 14.62
CA LEU A 181 9.55 -5.97 14.03
C LEU A 181 9.57 -7.49 14.25
N SER A 182 9.33 -7.95 15.49
CA SER A 182 9.26 -9.37 15.82
C SER A 182 8.19 -10.09 15.01
N THR A 183 7.02 -9.48 14.83
CA THR A 183 5.91 -10.06 14.08
C THR A 183 6.25 -10.18 12.59
N LEU A 184 6.80 -9.12 12.00
CA LEU A 184 7.18 -9.10 10.58
C LEU A 184 8.31 -10.08 10.28
N THR A 185 9.33 -10.14 11.15
CA THR A 185 10.44 -11.10 11.01
C THR A 185 9.96 -12.54 11.14
N ALA A 186 9.04 -12.83 12.06
CA ALA A 186 8.45 -14.17 12.18
C ALA A 186 7.68 -14.58 10.92
N LEU A 187 6.91 -13.66 10.33
CA LEU A 187 6.23 -13.90 9.05
C LEU A 187 7.21 -14.07 7.90
N LEU A 188 8.28 -13.26 7.85
CA LEU A 188 9.30 -13.38 6.82
C LEU A 188 10.00 -14.72 6.89
N GLU A 189 10.39 -15.19 8.08
CA GLU A 189 11.02 -16.49 8.25
C GLU A 189 10.08 -17.61 7.79
N ARG A 190 8.81 -17.56 8.22
CA ARG A 190 7.80 -18.55 7.86
C ARG A 190 7.53 -18.61 6.36
N TYR A 191 7.50 -17.46 5.69
CA TYR A 191 7.16 -17.32 4.26
C TYR A 191 8.35 -16.89 3.41
N ARG A 192 9.58 -17.25 3.79
CA ARG A 192 10.80 -16.76 3.13
C ARG A 192 10.92 -17.12 1.66
N GLU A 193 10.35 -18.27 1.27
CA GLU A 193 10.35 -18.77 -0.11
C GLU A 193 9.20 -18.17 -0.96
N GLU A 194 8.27 -17.44 -0.33
CA GLU A 194 7.15 -16.79 -1.03
C GLU A 194 7.63 -15.53 -1.77
N LYS A 195 8.04 -15.71 -3.02
CA LYS A 195 8.58 -14.65 -3.89
C LYS A 195 7.70 -13.39 -3.99
N SER A 196 6.39 -13.53 -3.78
CA SER A 196 5.44 -12.42 -3.84
C SER A 196 5.30 -11.66 -2.51
N LEU A 197 5.51 -12.32 -1.37
CA LEU A 197 5.33 -11.73 -0.04
C LEU A 197 6.64 -11.33 0.62
N ALA A 198 7.70 -12.16 0.53
CA ALA A 198 8.96 -11.93 1.22
C ALA A 198 9.56 -10.53 0.93
N PRO A 199 9.62 -10.04 -0.33
CA PRO A 199 10.14 -8.69 -0.59
C PRO A 199 9.30 -7.56 0.03
N ILE A 200 7.98 -7.78 0.19
CA ILE A 200 7.09 -6.83 0.84
C ILE A 200 7.40 -6.77 2.35
N LEU A 201 7.58 -7.93 2.98
CA LEU A 201 7.90 -8.01 4.40
C LEU A 201 9.28 -7.42 4.72
N VAL A 202 10.29 -7.62 3.86
CA VAL A 202 11.60 -6.97 3.99
C VAL A 202 11.44 -5.45 3.99
N GLY A 203 10.73 -4.89 2.99
CA GLY A 203 10.49 -3.44 2.96
C GLY A 203 9.73 -2.92 4.18
N TYR A 204 8.84 -3.73 4.77
CA TYR A 204 8.15 -3.37 6.00
C TYR A 204 9.07 -3.41 7.23
N ILE A 205 9.98 -4.39 7.30
CA ILE A 205 11.00 -4.48 8.36
C ILE A 205 11.90 -3.25 8.34
N ASP A 206 12.48 -2.92 7.17
CA ASP A 206 13.36 -1.77 7.01
C ASP A 206 12.68 -0.45 7.43
N ALA A 207 11.38 -0.32 7.14
CA ALA A 207 10.60 0.85 7.51
C ALA A 207 10.38 0.97 9.03
N VAL A 208 10.19 -0.15 9.73
CA VAL A 208 10.08 -0.18 11.19
C VAL A 208 11.41 0.15 11.85
N GLU A 209 12.53 -0.37 11.32
CA GLU A 209 13.87 -0.11 11.84
C GLU A 209 14.23 1.38 11.74
N LYS A 210 14.06 1.98 10.55
CA LYS A 210 14.26 3.43 10.33
C LYS A 210 13.43 4.28 11.29
N ARG A 211 12.22 3.83 11.62
CA ARG A 211 11.33 4.53 12.56
C ARG A 211 11.81 4.45 14.01
N GLY A 212 12.53 3.39 14.38
CA GLY A 212 13.09 3.22 15.72
C GLY A 212 14.38 4.01 15.98
N GLU A 213 15.07 4.43 14.92
CA GLU A 213 16.27 5.27 14.96
C GLU A 213 15.97 6.77 15.06
N SER A 214 14.73 7.17 14.72
CA SER A 214 14.23 8.55 14.73
C SER A 214 13.79 9.00 16.12
#